data_AF-A0A850HM42-F1
#
_entry.id   AF-A0A850HM42-F1
#
_cell.length_a   1.000
_cell.length_b   1.000
_cell.length_c   1.000
_cell.angle_alpha   90.00
_cell.angle_beta   90.00
_cell.angle_gamma   90.00
#
_symmetry.space_group_name_H-M   'P 1'
#
loop_
_entity.id
_entity.type
_entity.pdbx_description
1 polymer ?
#
loop_
_entity_poly.entity_id
_entity_poly.type
_entity_poly.pdbx_seq_one_letter_code
_entity_poly.pdbx_strand_id
1 'polypeptide(L)'
;MFYAGRREDAEKIFPLFVKYCPDASGEFKYELLRMTIAFEQNNEQQLQRSCDRLRQLEMMVKPKGKLWTLYQDRLRYPMLIQLEKSGQYEELYHIWQQTGNRQHSRLAEVVRQFHLYRAAEAMGNAELAEQHKRYVLTYGGTLWYRTYVE
;
A
#
# COMPACT_ATOMS: atom_id res chain seq x y z
N MET A 1 -12.07 3.51 -5.60
CA MET A 1 -12.14 4.96 -5.30
C MET A 1 -10.74 5.52 -5.05
N PHE A 2 -10.04 5.11 -3.98
CA PHE A 2 -8.65 5.54 -3.71
C PHE A 2 -7.68 5.27 -4.87
N TYR A 3 -7.57 4.02 -5.30
CA TYR A 3 -6.65 3.67 -6.39
C TYR A 3 -7.04 4.26 -7.75
N ALA A 4 -8.24 4.82 -7.90
CA ALA A 4 -8.66 5.54 -9.12
C ALA A 4 -8.26 7.03 -9.10
N GLY A 5 -7.32 7.43 -8.24
CA GLY A 5 -6.84 8.81 -8.13
C GLY A 5 -7.71 9.74 -7.29
N ARG A 6 -8.90 9.29 -6.84
CA ARG A 6 -9.79 10.05 -5.96
C ARG A 6 -9.34 9.96 -4.49
N ARG A 7 -8.12 10.41 -4.22
CA ARG A 7 -7.46 10.30 -2.90
C ARG A 7 -8.18 11.14 -1.83
N GLU A 8 -8.53 12.37 -2.16
CA GLU A 8 -9.28 13.28 -1.26
C GLU A 8 -10.64 12.73 -0.85
N ASP A 9 -11.31 12.01 -1.75
CA ASP A 9 -12.61 11.41 -1.45
C ASP A 9 -12.49 10.17 -0.54
N ALA A 10 -11.34 9.49 -0.58
CA ALA A 10 -11.06 8.39 0.33
C ALA A 10 -10.86 8.88 1.78
N GLU A 11 -10.40 10.12 1.98
CA GLU A 11 -10.29 10.69 3.33
C GLU A 11 -11.66 11.10 3.88
N LYS A 12 -12.57 11.59 3.02
CA LYS A 12 -13.94 11.98 3.39
C LYS A 12 -14.81 10.81 3.88
N ILE A 13 -14.43 9.56 3.62
CA ILE A 13 -15.18 8.39 4.10
C ILE A 13 -14.82 8.00 5.55
N PHE A 14 -13.68 8.44 6.08
CA PHE A 14 -13.28 8.08 7.45
C PHE A 14 -14.26 8.59 8.53
N PRO A 15 -14.76 9.84 8.49
CA PRO A 15 -15.79 10.29 9.43
C PRO A 15 -17.06 9.43 9.41
N LEU A 16 -17.42 8.88 8.24
CA LEU A 16 -18.57 7.97 8.12
C LEU A 16 -18.27 6.63 8.80
N PHE A 17 -17.07 6.07 8.62
CA PHE A 17 -16.69 4.86 9.35
C PHE A 17 -16.70 5.06 10.86
N VAL A 18 -16.17 6.19 11.35
CA VAL A 18 -16.19 6.50 12.78
C VAL A 18 -17.63 6.61 13.31
N LYS A 19 -18.53 7.21 12.53
CA LYS A 19 -19.94 7.38 12.93
C LYS A 19 -20.74 6.07 12.93
N TYR A 20 -20.54 5.22 11.93
CA TYR A 20 -21.39 4.05 11.69
C TYR A 20 -20.76 2.71 12.07
N CYS A 21 -19.44 2.67 12.31
CA CYS A 21 -18.70 1.49 12.75
C CYS A 21 -17.72 1.87 13.88
N PRO A 22 -18.22 2.32 15.05
CA PRO A 22 -17.39 2.85 16.13
C PRO A 22 -16.69 1.76 16.95
N ASP A 23 -16.93 0.48 16.66
CA ASP A 23 -16.34 -0.62 17.41
C ASP A 23 -14.86 -0.83 17.04
N ALA A 24 -14.12 -1.53 17.92
CA ALA A 24 -12.70 -1.79 17.69
C ALA A 24 -12.44 -2.54 16.37
N SER A 25 -13.38 -3.38 15.92
CA SER A 25 -13.26 -4.10 14.65
C SER A 25 -13.41 -3.17 13.43
N GLY A 26 -14.37 -2.26 13.46
CA GLY A 26 -14.54 -1.21 12.47
C GLY A 26 -13.32 -0.29 12.40
N GLU A 27 -12.85 0.14 13.58
CA GLU A 27 -11.64 0.95 13.72
C GLU A 27 -10.40 0.28 13.15
N PHE A 28 -10.18 -0.99 13.46
CA PHE A 28 -9.07 -1.75 12.91
C PHE A 28 -9.07 -1.76 11.38
N LYS A 29 -10.24 -1.92 10.74
CA LYS A 29 -10.34 -1.97 9.27
C LYS A 29 -10.07 -0.61 8.63
N TYR A 30 -10.59 0.49 9.19
CA TYR A 30 -10.33 1.79 8.60
C TYR A 30 -8.91 2.30 8.88
N GLU A 31 -8.27 1.91 9.99
CA GLU A 31 -6.85 2.22 10.21
C GLU A 31 -5.93 1.50 9.21
N LEU A 32 -6.26 0.25 8.82
CA LEU A 32 -5.54 -0.43 7.72
C LEU A 32 -5.69 0.32 6.38
N LEU A 33 -6.87 0.87 6.10
CA LEU A 33 -7.10 1.71 4.92
C LEU A 33 -6.30 3.02 5.03
N ARG A 34 -6.32 3.67 6.20
CA ARG A 34 -5.59 4.91 6.47
C ARG A 34 -4.09 4.74 6.31
N MET A 35 -3.53 3.61 6.76
CA MET A 35 -2.14 3.25 6.48
C MET A 35 -1.85 3.13 4.98
N THR A 36 -2.76 2.54 4.21
CA THR A 36 -2.61 2.42 2.75
C THR A 36 -2.57 3.79 2.09
N ILE A 37 -3.46 4.69 2.50
CA ILE A 37 -3.49 6.06 1.98
C ILE A 37 -2.20 6.81 2.34
N ALA A 38 -1.80 6.74 3.61
CA ALA A 38 -0.61 7.41 4.09
C ALA A 38 0.67 6.89 3.42
N PHE A 39 0.75 5.60 3.12
CA PHE A 39 1.85 5.00 2.36
C PHE A 39 1.98 5.60 0.95
N GLU A 40 0.91 5.64 0.16
CA GLU A 40 0.97 6.21 -1.20
C GLU A 40 1.15 7.74 -1.22
N GLN A 41 0.97 8.41 -0.09
CA GLN A 41 1.22 9.83 0.11
C GLN A 41 2.61 10.11 0.69
N ASN A 42 3.40 9.08 1.02
CA ASN A 42 4.63 9.21 1.81
C ASN A 42 4.43 10.00 3.12
N ASN A 43 3.25 9.89 3.73
CA ASN A 43 2.90 10.56 4.98
C ASN A 43 3.34 9.70 6.18
N GLU A 44 4.61 9.80 6.55
CA GLU A 44 5.22 9.03 7.65
C GLU A 44 4.58 9.31 9.00
N GLN A 45 4.20 10.56 9.29
CA GLN A 45 3.57 10.90 10.55
C GLN A 45 2.24 10.15 10.71
N GLN A 46 1.43 10.11 9.65
CA GLN A 46 0.17 9.40 9.67
C GLN A 46 0.37 7.87 9.70
N LEU A 47 1.37 7.35 8.98
CA LEU A 47 1.74 5.94 9.03
C LEU A 47 2.10 5.50 10.46
N GLN A 48 2.97 6.24 11.13
CA GLN A 48 3.40 5.93 12.49
C GLN A 48 2.21 5.93 13.46
N ARG A 49 1.37 6.97 13.41
CA ARG A 49 0.15 7.05 14.22
C ARG A 49 -0.77 5.85 14.01
N SER A 50 -0.97 5.45 12.75
CA SER A 50 -1.86 4.35 12.39
C SER A 50 -1.25 2.99 12.84
N CYS A 51 0.08 2.82 12.73
CA CYS A 51 0.80 1.65 13.26
C CYS A 51 0.60 1.49 14.77
N ASP A 52 0.83 2.57 15.53
CA ASP A 52 0.70 2.54 16.99
C ASP A 52 -0.74 2.26 17.40
N ARG A 53 -1.72 2.83 16.69
CA ARG A 53 -3.13 2.57 16.93
C ARG A 53 -3.52 1.14 16.61
N LEU A 54 -3.07 0.59 15.48
CA LEU A 54 -3.36 -0.80 15.11
C LEU A 54 -2.77 -1.81 16.11
N ARG A 55 -1.58 -1.56 16.66
CA ARG A 55 -1.00 -2.40 17.72
C ARG A 55 -1.88 -2.44 18.98
N GLN A 56 -2.43 -1.29 19.38
CA GLN A 56 -3.38 -1.24 20.50
C GLN A 56 -4.66 -2.02 20.19
N LEU A 57 -5.20 -1.85 18.98
CA LEU A 57 -6.44 -2.51 18.56
C LEU A 57 -6.26 -4.01 18.34
N GLU A 58 -5.08 -4.47 17.93
CA GLU A 58 -4.78 -5.88 17.72
C GLU A 58 -5.09 -6.72 18.97
N MET A 59 -4.74 -6.21 20.16
CA MET A 59 -4.99 -6.90 21.43
C MET A 59 -6.49 -7.10 21.70
N MET A 60 -7.32 -6.18 21.22
CA MET A 60 -8.78 -6.19 21.40
C MET A 60 -9.47 -7.03 20.31
N VAL A 61 -9.07 -6.81 19.06
CA VAL A 61 -9.73 -7.41 17.87
C VAL A 61 -9.26 -8.84 17.63
N LYS A 62 -8.02 -9.17 18.00
CA LYS A 62 -7.36 -10.46 17.77
C LYS A 62 -7.58 -10.94 16.32
N PRO A 63 -7.13 -10.16 15.32
CA PRO A 63 -7.42 -10.44 13.91
C PRO A 63 -6.90 -11.81 13.48
N LYS A 64 -7.68 -12.52 12.64
CA LYS A 64 -7.37 -13.87 12.15
C LYS A 64 -7.50 -13.97 10.63
N GLY A 65 -6.91 -15.00 10.05
CA GLY A 65 -7.02 -15.31 8.62
C GLY A 65 -6.57 -14.13 7.75
N LYS A 66 -7.39 -13.77 6.75
CA LYS A 66 -7.07 -12.68 5.80
C LYS A 66 -6.84 -11.33 6.47
N LEU A 67 -7.54 -11.04 7.58
CA LEU A 67 -7.38 -9.77 8.28
C LEU A 67 -6.01 -9.71 9.00
N TRP A 68 -5.54 -10.85 9.54
CA TRP A 68 -4.19 -10.97 10.10
C TRP A 68 -3.12 -10.77 9.03
N THR A 69 -3.27 -11.44 7.88
CA THR A 69 -2.34 -11.27 6.75
C THR A 69 -2.27 -9.82 6.29
N LEU A 70 -3.43 -9.17 6.12
CA LEU A 70 -3.49 -7.77 5.73
C LEU A 70 -2.80 -6.86 6.75
N TYR A 71 -3.04 -7.08 8.04
CA TYR A 71 -2.38 -6.33 9.11
C TYR A 71 -0.85 -6.48 9.06
N GLN A 72 -0.35 -7.70 8.99
CA GLN A 72 1.08 -7.98 8.89
C GLN A 72 1.72 -7.35 7.65
N ASP A 73 1.04 -7.40 6.50
CA ASP A 73 1.51 -6.75 5.28
C ASP A 73 1.61 -5.23 5.45
N ARG A 74 0.63 -4.59 6.10
CA ARG A 74 0.59 -3.13 6.30
C ARG A 74 1.65 -2.64 7.29
N LEU A 75 1.97 -3.43 8.32
CA LEU A 75 3.04 -3.08 9.27
C LEU A 75 4.43 -2.94 8.63
N ARG A 76 4.62 -3.43 7.40
CA ARG A 76 5.88 -3.29 6.65
C ARG A 76 6.04 -1.92 6.00
N TYR A 77 4.98 -1.13 5.85
CA TYR A 77 5.00 0.14 5.13
C TYR A 77 6.04 1.16 5.63
N PRO A 78 6.23 1.37 6.96
CA PRO A 78 7.28 2.28 7.43
C PRO A 78 8.68 1.86 6.97
N MET A 79 8.99 0.57 7.00
CA MET A 79 10.27 0.03 6.54
C MET A 79 10.45 0.25 5.03
N LEU A 80 9.40 0.06 4.21
CA LEU A 80 9.47 0.31 2.76
C LEU A 80 9.78 1.78 2.44
N ILE A 81 9.15 2.73 3.14
CA ILE A 81 9.45 4.16 2.98
C ILE A 81 10.90 4.46 3.40
N GLN A 82 11.37 3.86 4.50
CA GLN A 82 12.74 4.07 4.94
C GLN A 82 13.76 3.56 3.92
N LEU A 83 13.50 2.41 3.28
CA LEU A 83 14.36 1.88 2.20
C LEU A 83 14.38 2.82 0.99
N GLU A 84 13.21 3.32 0.57
CA GLU A 84 13.12 4.29 -0.53
C GLU A 84 13.93 5.57 -0.21
N LYS A 85 13.75 6.14 0.99
CA LYS A 85 14.51 7.32 1.45
C LYS A 85 16.01 7.09 1.54
N SER A 86 16.42 5.88 1.91
CA SER A 86 17.82 5.52 2.08
C SER A 86 18.49 5.11 0.76
N GLY A 87 17.75 5.13 -0.36
CA GLY A 87 18.26 4.73 -1.67
C GLY A 87 18.53 3.24 -1.81
N GLN A 88 18.00 2.40 -0.91
CA GLN A 88 18.22 0.95 -0.90
C GLN A 88 17.24 0.27 -1.88
N TYR A 89 17.32 0.63 -3.15
CA TYR A 89 16.35 0.23 -4.18
C TYR A 89 16.46 -1.24 -4.57
N GLU A 90 17.65 -1.85 -4.48
CA GLU A 90 17.83 -3.30 -4.71
C GLU A 90 17.05 -4.13 -3.69
N GLU A 91 17.18 -3.80 -2.40
CA GLU A 91 16.44 -4.46 -1.32
C GLU A 91 14.93 -4.23 -1.47
N LEU A 92 14.53 -2.99 -1.78
CA LEU A 92 13.13 -2.65 -2.04
C LEU A 92 12.55 -3.49 -3.19
N TYR A 93 13.31 -3.64 -4.28
CA TYR A 93 12.94 -4.45 -5.43
C TYR A 93 12.77 -5.93 -5.05
N HIS A 94 13.73 -6.51 -4.33
CA HIS A 94 13.64 -7.90 -3.86
C HIS A 94 12.42 -8.15 -2.98
N ILE A 95 12.12 -7.24 -2.06
CA ILE A 95 10.94 -7.31 -1.20
C ILE A 95 9.64 -7.34 -2.03
N TRP A 96 9.53 -6.48 -3.03
CA TRP A 96 8.34 -6.42 -3.90
C TRP A 96 8.21 -7.65 -4.80
N GLN A 97 9.33 -8.24 -5.25
CA GLN A 97 9.30 -9.49 -6.01
C GLN A 97 8.70 -10.63 -5.18
N GLN A 98 9.13 -10.77 -3.93
CA GLN A 98 8.67 -11.84 -3.04
C GLN A 98 7.22 -11.69 -2.59
N THR A 99 6.69 -10.46 -2.60
CA THR A 99 5.32 -10.16 -2.17
C THR A 99 4.25 -10.72 -3.14
N GLY A 100 4.60 -10.93 -4.42
CA GLY A 100 3.70 -11.43 -5.46
C GLY A 100 3.17 -12.86 -5.24
N ASN A 101 3.89 -13.68 -4.47
CA ASN A 101 3.47 -15.07 -4.21
C ASN A 101 2.26 -15.19 -3.27
N ARG A 102 1.72 -14.08 -2.74
CA ARG A 102 0.70 -14.09 -1.67
C ARG A 102 -0.66 -13.52 -2.08
N GLN A 103 -0.80 -12.84 -3.22
CA GLN A 103 -2.03 -12.11 -3.57
C GLN A 103 -2.52 -12.40 -5.00
N HIS A 104 -3.72 -12.98 -5.14
CA HIS A 104 -4.28 -13.44 -6.43
C HIS A 104 -5.07 -12.38 -7.23
N SER A 105 -5.15 -11.13 -6.77
CA SER A 105 -5.96 -10.11 -7.47
C SER A 105 -5.13 -9.33 -8.49
N ARG A 106 -5.70 -9.05 -9.66
CA ARG A 106 -5.07 -8.19 -10.68
C ARG A 106 -4.72 -6.80 -10.13
N LEU A 107 -5.55 -6.25 -9.23
CA LEU A 107 -5.28 -4.97 -8.58
C LEU A 107 -3.99 -5.01 -7.76
N ALA A 108 -3.84 -6.03 -6.90
CA ALA A 108 -2.63 -6.21 -6.11
C ALA A 108 -1.39 -6.38 -6.99
N GLU A 109 -1.54 -7.10 -8.12
CA GLU A 109 -0.46 -7.28 -9.07
C GLU A 109 -0.07 -5.97 -9.76
N VAL A 110 -1.03 -5.13 -10.15
CA VAL A 110 -0.73 -3.79 -10.71
C VAL A 110 0.02 -2.92 -9.70
N VAL A 111 -0.41 -2.89 -8.43
CA VAL A 111 0.29 -2.15 -7.36
C VAL A 111 1.73 -2.65 -7.21
N ARG A 112 1.91 -3.98 -7.19
CA ARG A 112 3.24 -4.59 -7.09
C ARG A 112 4.14 -4.20 -8.26
N GLN A 113 3.61 -4.32 -9.48
CA GLN A 113 4.35 -3.99 -10.71
C GLN A 113 4.70 -2.50 -10.76
N PHE A 114 3.84 -1.63 -10.25
CA PHE A 114 4.16 -0.21 -10.11
C PHE A 114 5.35 0.05 -9.17
N HIS A 115 5.41 -0.59 -8.01
CA HIS A 115 6.55 -0.42 -7.10
C HIS A 115 7.84 -1.07 -7.62
N LEU A 116 7.74 -2.19 -8.35
CA LEU A 116 8.88 -2.79 -9.05
C LEU A 116 9.42 -1.87 -10.15
N TYR A 117 8.53 -1.23 -10.92
CA TYR A 117 8.90 -0.21 -11.90
C TYR A 117 9.69 0.93 -11.24
N ARG A 118 9.15 1.51 -10.16
CA ARG A 118 9.79 2.62 -9.42
C ARG A 118 11.18 2.26 -8.91
N ALA A 119 11.33 1.07 -8.34
CA ALA A 119 12.63 0.60 -7.86
C ALA A 119 13.61 0.35 -9.01
N ALA A 120 13.17 -0.27 -10.11
CA ALA A 120 14.01 -0.50 -11.29
C ALA A 120 14.47 0.80 -11.96
N GLU A 121 13.60 1.80 -12.06
CA GLU A 121 13.93 3.14 -12.55
C GLU A 121 14.99 3.80 -11.66
N ALA A 122 14.82 3.74 -10.34
CA ALA A 122 15.77 4.30 -9.38
C ALA A 122 17.13 3.59 -9.35
N MET A 123 17.18 2.29 -9.71
CA MET A 123 18.42 1.54 -9.92
C MET A 123 19.10 1.83 -11.27
N GLY A 124 18.46 2.59 -12.17
CA GLY A 124 18.96 2.84 -13.53
C GLY A 124 18.82 1.65 -14.48
N ASN A 125 18.03 0.63 -14.12
CA ASN A 125 17.80 -0.54 -14.97
C ASN A 125 16.60 -0.31 -15.89
N ALA A 126 16.84 0.33 -17.03
CA ALA A 126 15.81 0.72 -17.98
C ALA A 126 15.02 -0.48 -18.57
N GLU A 127 15.67 -1.62 -18.77
CA GLU A 127 15.03 -2.82 -19.31
C GLU A 127 13.99 -3.39 -18.33
N LEU A 128 14.38 -3.54 -17.06
CA LEU A 128 13.45 -3.99 -16.02
C LEU A 128 12.33 -2.97 -15.77
N ALA A 129 12.65 -1.68 -15.76
CA ALA A 129 11.64 -0.63 -15.59
C ALA A 129 10.59 -0.71 -16.71
N GLU A 130 11.01 -0.82 -17.96
CA GLU A 130 10.10 -0.91 -19.10
C GLU A 130 9.21 -2.17 -19.04
N GLN A 131 9.76 -3.31 -18.62
CA GLN A 131 8.98 -4.54 -18.43
C GLN A 131 7.81 -4.33 -17.43
N HIS A 132 8.10 -3.72 -16.28
CA HIS A 132 7.10 -3.47 -15.25
C HIS A 132 6.10 -2.38 -15.66
N LYS A 133 6.58 -1.30 -16.30
CA LYS A 133 5.77 -0.22 -16.85
C LYS A 133 4.71 -0.74 -17.82
N ARG A 134 5.09 -1.63 -18.77
CA ARG A 134 4.16 -2.24 -19.73
C ARG A 134 3.01 -2.98 -19.06
N TYR A 135 3.29 -3.69 -17.96
CA TYR A 135 2.24 -4.38 -17.22
C TYR A 135 1.24 -3.38 -16.62
N VAL A 136 1.74 -2.32 -15.98
CA VAL A 136 0.90 -1.28 -15.37
C VAL A 136 0.06 -0.56 -16.44
N LEU A 137 0.64 -0.25 -17.61
CA LEU A 137 -0.09 0.36 -18.73
C LEU A 137 -1.21 -0.56 -19.25
N THR A 138 -0.93 -1.85 -19.38
CA THR A 138 -1.88 -2.83 -19.94
C THR A 138 -3.03 -3.11 -18.98
N TYR A 139 -2.74 -3.27 -17.69
CA TYR A 139 -3.71 -3.78 -16.70
C TYR A 139 -4.17 -2.74 -15.68
N GLY A 140 -3.57 -1.55 -15.68
CA GLY A 140 -3.86 -0.51 -14.71
C GLY A 140 -5.21 0.19 -14.88
N GLY A 141 -5.94 -0.03 -15.99
CA GLY A 141 -7.32 0.44 -16.14
C GLY A 141 -7.48 1.94 -15.88
N THR A 142 -8.29 2.32 -14.89
CA THR A 142 -8.49 3.71 -14.43
C THR A 142 -7.70 4.04 -13.16
N LEU A 143 -6.71 3.22 -12.81
CA LEU A 143 -5.91 3.43 -11.61
C LEU A 143 -4.90 4.55 -11.84
N TRP A 144 -4.65 5.35 -10.81
CA TRP A 144 -3.68 6.45 -10.90
C TRP A 144 -2.26 5.95 -11.21
N TYR A 145 -1.93 4.71 -10.84
CA TYR A 145 -0.66 4.06 -11.18
C TYR A 145 -0.40 4.04 -12.69
N ARG A 146 -1.45 3.83 -13.49
CA ARG A 146 -1.33 3.87 -14.95
C ARG A 146 -1.02 5.27 -15.42
N THR A 147 -1.80 6.25 -14.98
CA THR A 147 -1.60 7.67 -15.33
C THR A 147 -0.24 8.20 -14.90
N TYR A 148 0.32 7.67 -13.81
CA TYR A 148 1.65 8.05 -13.34
C TYR A 148 2.77 7.57 -14.29
N VAL A 149 2.63 6.38 -14.87
CA VAL A 149 3.68 5.77 -15.70
C VAL A 149 3.51 6.04 -17.20
N GLU A 150 2.38 6.61 -17.63
CA GLU A 150 2.16 7.11 -18.99
C GLU A 150 3.13 8.26 -19.31
#